data_AF-A0A9N8HZQ5-F1
#
_entry.id   AF-A0A9N8HZQ5-F1
#
_cell.length_a   1.000
_cell.length_b   1.000
_cell.length_c   1.000
_cell.angle_alpha   90.00
_cell.angle_beta   90.00
_cell.angle_gamma   90.00
#
_symmetry.space_group_name_H-M   'P 1'
#
loop_
_entity.id
_entity.type
_entity.pdbx_description
1 polymer ?
#
loop_
_entity_poly.entity_id
_entity_poly.type
_entity_poly.pdbx_seq_one_letter_code
_entity_poly.pdbx_strand_id
1 'polypeptide(L)'
;MGLLGRFRRSSNDGVENHPEMPPPKQEPEEPVLLIRLGGMAHLNEIVNDFIDRVSTDQRLLVFFEGVDYRVLALHQKRFFTMAFTKVPDSANLELVIKKHHQRLFERGLDERHYDIVIGEHMVGAIRAQGFSDAIVSEVLCILAPLRKAFEKAAWEATWDYRVPTSSHMKGQTIATLCFSDK
;
A
#
# COMPACT_ATOMS: atom_id res chain seq x y z
N MET A 1 43.06 -47.49 -56.12
CA MET A 1 42.87 -48.05 -54.77
C MET A 1 42.55 -46.91 -53.81
N GLY A 2 41.39 -46.91 -53.16
CA GLY A 2 41.11 -46.02 -52.01
C GLY A 2 39.91 -45.08 -52.15
N LEU A 3 38.76 -45.55 -51.65
CA LEU A 3 37.48 -44.84 -51.44
C LEU A 3 37.55 -43.76 -50.34
N LEU A 4 36.47 -42.95 -50.25
CA LEU A 4 35.90 -42.18 -49.11
C LEU A 4 35.86 -40.68 -49.41
N GLY A 5 34.73 -40.03 -49.72
CA GLY A 5 33.43 -40.16 -49.08
C GLY A 5 33.29 -39.09 -48.00
N ARG A 6 32.78 -37.89 -48.35
CA ARG A 6 32.20 -36.97 -47.36
C ARG A 6 30.89 -36.38 -47.89
N PHE A 7 29.84 -37.01 -47.40
CA PHE A 7 28.43 -36.70 -47.55
C PHE A 7 28.11 -35.42 -46.78
N ARG A 8 27.60 -34.39 -47.44
CA ARG A 8 27.10 -33.17 -46.79
C ARG A 8 25.64 -33.44 -46.40
N ARG A 9 25.36 -33.72 -45.12
CA ARG A 9 23.98 -33.80 -44.60
C ARG A 9 23.41 -32.39 -44.56
N SER A 10 22.33 -32.18 -45.31
CA SER A 10 21.40 -31.07 -45.12
C SER A 10 20.42 -31.51 -44.04
N SER A 11 20.55 -30.98 -42.82
CA SER A 11 19.50 -31.08 -41.81
C SER A 11 18.47 -30.00 -42.12
N ASN A 12 17.39 -30.41 -42.79
CA ASN A 12 16.12 -29.69 -42.74
C ASN A 12 15.28 -30.40 -41.68
N ASP A 13 15.46 -29.98 -40.43
CA ASP A 13 14.59 -30.44 -39.34
C ASP A 13 13.34 -29.57 -39.35
N GLY A 14 12.20 -30.23 -39.52
CA GLY A 14 10.88 -29.62 -39.61
C GLY A 14 10.55 -28.84 -38.35
N VAL A 15 10.15 -27.58 -38.54
CA VAL A 15 9.47 -26.81 -37.50
C VAL A 15 7.99 -27.16 -37.62
N GLU A 16 7.50 -27.96 -36.67
CA GLU A 16 6.09 -28.22 -36.47
C GLU A 16 5.36 -26.90 -36.16
N ASN A 17 4.34 -26.58 -36.96
CA ASN A 17 3.47 -25.44 -36.74
C ASN A 17 2.65 -25.66 -35.47
N HIS A 18 3.02 -25.00 -34.37
CA HIS A 18 2.14 -24.84 -33.22
C HIS A 18 1.13 -23.72 -33.53
N PRO A 19 -0.18 -23.90 -33.27
CA PRO A 19 -1.14 -22.82 -33.43
C PRO A 19 -0.80 -21.71 -32.44
N GLU A 20 -0.35 -20.57 -32.96
CA GLU A 20 -0.11 -19.35 -32.20
C GLU A 20 -1.42 -18.94 -31.54
N MET A 21 -1.49 -19.01 -30.21
CA MET A 21 -2.63 -18.45 -29.48
C MET A 21 -2.69 -16.96 -29.79
N PRO A 22 -3.88 -16.40 -30.07
CA PRO A 22 -3.99 -14.97 -30.31
C PRO A 22 -3.40 -14.22 -29.12
N PRO A 23 -2.58 -13.17 -29.36
CA PRO A 23 -2.03 -12.37 -28.28
C PRO A 23 -3.18 -11.87 -27.40
N PRO A 24 -2.99 -11.82 -26.07
CA PRO A 24 -4.02 -11.33 -25.17
C PRO A 24 -4.51 -9.97 -25.67
N LYS A 25 -5.83 -9.83 -25.84
CA LYS A 25 -6.45 -8.55 -26.24
C LYS A 25 -5.98 -7.48 -25.27
N GLN A 26 -5.18 -6.55 -25.75
CA GLN A 26 -4.79 -5.35 -25.00
C GLN A 26 -6.07 -4.54 -24.81
N GLU A 27 -6.68 -4.64 -23.62
CA GLU A 27 -7.67 -3.66 -23.17
C GLU A 27 -6.96 -2.31 -23.08
N PRO A 28 -7.60 -1.19 -23.48
CA PRO A 28 -6.94 0.11 -23.48
C PRO A 28 -6.43 0.41 -22.07
N GLU A 29 -5.11 0.57 -21.92
CA GLU A 29 -4.51 0.99 -20.66
C GLU A 29 -4.98 2.42 -20.36
N GLU A 30 -6.00 2.53 -19.49
CA GLU A 30 -6.47 3.80 -18.96
C GLU A 30 -5.26 4.61 -18.47
N PRO A 31 -5.17 5.91 -18.83
CA PRO A 31 -3.99 6.69 -18.49
C PRO A 31 -3.81 6.73 -16.97
N VAL A 32 -2.56 6.61 -16.53
CA VAL A 32 -2.20 6.62 -15.10
C VAL A 32 -2.90 7.78 -14.37
N LEU A 33 -3.44 7.50 -13.19
CA LEU A 33 -4.29 8.43 -12.46
C LEU A 33 -3.66 9.82 -12.27
N LEU A 34 -2.33 9.90 -12.08
CA LEU A 34 -1.62 11.18 -11.99
C LEU A 34 -1.85 12.09 -13.22
N ILE A 35 -1.89 11.53 -14.43
CA ILE A 35 -2.17 12.31 -15.65
C ILE A 35 -3.60 12.86 -15.60
N ARG A 36 -4.56 12.03 -15.18
CA ARG A 36 -5.98 12.40 -15.07
C ARG A 36 -6.25 13.40 -13.95
N LEU A 37 -5.40 13.43 -12.92
CA LEU A 37 -5.37 14.46 -11.89
C LEU A 37 -4.77 15.79 -12.37
N GLY A 38 -4.40 15.95 -13.64
CA GLY A 38 -3.77 17.18 -14.14
C GLY A 38 -2.28 17.28 -13.82
N GLY A 39 -1.63 16.14 -13.55
CA GLY A 39 -0.19 16.02 -13.36
C GLY A 39 0.31 16.49 -11.99
N MET A 40 1.63 16.68 -11.91
CA MET A 40 2.32 17.01 -10.65
C MET A 40 1.90 18.35 -10.03
N ALA A 41 1.52 19.33 -10.85
CA ALA A 41 1.10 20.64 -10.36
C ALA A 41 -0.17 20.52 -9.50
N HIS A 42 -1.23 19.91 -10.04
CA HIS A 42 -2.48 19.67 -9.33
C HIS A 42 -2.31 18.70 -8.17
N LEU A 43 -1.50 17.64 -8.31
CA LEU A 43 -1.19 16.76 -7.18
C LEU A 43 -0.57 17.55 -6.02
N ASN A 44 0.32 18.50 -6.30
CA ASN A 44 0.93 19.31 -5.25
C ASN A 44 -0.10 20.20 -4.54
N GLU A 45 -1.07 20.75 -5.26
CA GLU A 45 -2.17 21.56 -4.71
C GLU A 45 -3.11 20.71 -3.85
N ILE A 46 -3.52 19.53 -4.36
CA ILE A 46 -4.32 18.55 -3.61
C ILE A 46 -3.60 18.18 -2.31
N VAL A 47 -2.30 17.86 -2.37
CA VAL A 47 -1.57 17.43 -1.18
C VAL A 47 -1.37 18.58 -0.19
N ASN A 48 -1.20 19.82 -0.66
CA ASN A 48 -1.13 20.97 0.25
C ASN A 48 -2.47 21.16 0.99
N ASP A 49 -3.60 21.18 0.28
CA ASP A 49 -4.93 21.29 0.91
C ASP A 49 -5.22 20.11 1.86
N PHE A 50 -4.87 18.89 1.44
CA PHE A 50 -4.96 17.69 2.27
C PHE A 50 -4.19 17.84 3.60
N ILE A 51 -2.95 18.35 3.56
CA ILE A 51 -2.15 18.56 4.77
C ILE A 51 -2.75 19.65 5.65
N ASP A 52 -3.24 20.74 5.06
CA ASP A 52 -3.87 21.83 5.82
C ASP A 52 -5.10 21.31 6.57
N ARG A 53 -5.93 20.47 5.93
CA ARG A 53 -7.08 19.81 6.56
C ARG A 53 -6.68 18.86 7.69
N VAL A 54 -5.70 17.99 7.44
CA VAL A 54 -5.20 17.04 8.46
C VAL A 54 -4.59 17.78 9.65
N SER A 55 -3.87 18.87 9.41
CA SER A 55 -3.18 19.65 10.45
C SER A 55 -4.12 20.47 11.34
N THR A 56 -5.38 20.65 10.92
CA THR A 56 -6.38 21.44 11.64
C THR A 56 -7.49 20.57 12.28
N ASP A 57 -7.48 19.25 12.03
CA ASP A 57 -8.44 18.34 12.62
C ASP A 57 -8.07 17.95 14.06
N GLN A 58 -8.91 18.37 15.01
CA GLN A 58 -8.72 18.12 16.45
C GLN A 58 -8.63 16.62 16.80
N ARG A 59 -9.25 15.74 16.01
CA ARG A 59 -9.19 14.27 16.19
C ARG A 59 -7.80 13.71 15.88
N LEU A 60 -6.99 14.46 15.11
CA LEU A 60 -5.70 14.01 14.61
C LEU A 60 -4.50 14.72 15.25
N LEU A 61 -4.69 15.92 15.80
CA LEU A 61 -3.62 16.77 16.33
C LEU A 61 -2.62 16.05 17.26
N VAL A 62 -3.11 15.13 18.09
CA VAL A 62 -2.27 14.36 19.02
C VAL A 62 -1.15 13.59 18.31
N PHE A 63 -1.36 13.11 17.08
CA PHE A 63 -0.37 12.35 16.33
C PHE A 63 0.68 13.22 15.63
N PHE A 64 0.42 14.53 15.52
CA PHE A 64 1.25 15.49 14.78
C PHE A 64 2.07 16.42 15.68
N GLU A 65 2.10 16.18 16.99
CA GLU A 65 2.94 16.94 17.93
C GLU A 65 4.43 16.90 17.51
N GLY A 66 5.02 18.09 17.32
CA GLY A 66 6.43 18.24 16.92
C GLY A 66 6.74 17.92 15.44
N VAL A 67 5.71 17.72 14.60
CA VAL A 67 5.90 17.44 13.16
C VAL A 67 6.12 18.74 12.37
N ASP A 68 7.14 18.77 11.51
CA ASP A 68 7.28 19.82 10.48
C ASP A 68 6.35 19.49 9.30
N TYR A 69 5.26 20.26 9.17
CA TYR A 69 4.26 20.07 8.12
C TYR A 69 4.79 20.23 6.70
N ARG A 70 5.90 20.96 6.49
CA ARG A 70 6.53 21.08 5.16
C ARG A 70 7.22 19.77 4.79
N VAL A 71 7.88 19.13 5.76
CA VAL A 71 8.50 17.81 5.58
C VAL A 71 7.42 16.75 5.39
N LEU A 72 6.33 16.82 6.17
CA LEU A 72 5.19 15.93 6.00
C LEU A 72 4.59 16.05 4.59
N ALA A 73 4.35 17.27 4.11
CA ALA A 73 3.84 17.51 2.75
C ALA A 73 4.77 16.93 1.68
N LEU A 74 6.09 17.08 1.84
CA LEU A 74 7.07 16.49 0.90
C LEU A 74 6.98 14.96 0.88
N HIS A 75 6.88 14.31 2.03
CA HIS A 75 6.74 12.87 2.12
C HIS A 75 5.43 12.38 1.49
N GLN A 76 4.32 13.07 1.77
CA GLN A 76 3.03 12.70 1.19
C GLN A 76 2.99 12.90 -0.32
N LYS A 77 3.59 13.98 -0.85
CA LYS A 77 3.74 14.17 -2.31
C LYS A 77 4.45 12.99 -2.95
N ARG A 78 5.59 12.57 -2.40
CA ARG A 78 6.35 11.41 -2.90
C ARG A 78 5.52 10.13 -2.85
N PHE A 79 4.82 9.91 -1.74
CA PHE A 79 3.97 8.75 -1.57
C PHE A 79 2.82 8.72 -2.59
N PHE A 80 2.06 9.81 -2.74
CA PHE A 80 0.94 9.87 -3.67
C PHE A 80 1.38 9.84 -5.14
N THR A 81 2.53 10.44 -5.49
CA THR A 81 3.10 10.27 -6.83
C THR A 81 3.34 8.81 -7.15
N MET A 82 3.97 8.05 -6.22
CA MET A 82 4.17 6.61 -6.39
C MET A 82 2.84 5.85 -6.46
N ALA A 83 1.90 6.14 -5.55
CA ALA A 83 0.61 5.46 -5.49
C ALA A 83 -0.25 5.68 -6.75
N PHE A 84 -0.23 6.88 -7.34
CA PHE A 84 -1.04 7.24 -8.51
C PHE A 84 -0.33 7.05 -9.86
N THR A 85 0.87 6.45 -9.85
CA THR A 85 1.60 6.06 -11.08
C THR A 85 1.82 4.56 -11.11
N LYS A 86 2.73 4.06 -10.27
CA LYS A 86 3.00 2.63 -10.11
C LYS A 86 3.65 2.38 -8.74
N VAL A 87 3.03 1.52 -7.96
CA VAL A 87 3.68 0.92 -6.78
C VAL A 87 4.63 -0.19 -7.27
N PRO A 88 5.91 -0.20 -6.88
CA PRO A 88 6.82 -1.28 -7.25
C PRO A 88 6.33 -2.64 -6.73
N ASP A 89 6.46 -3.70 -7.53
CA ASP A 89 6.02 -5.05 -7.14
C ASP A 89 6.74 -5.58 -5.88
N SER A 90 7.94 -5.05 -5.61
CA SER A 90 8.74 -5.36 -4.41
C SER A 90 8.36 -4.54 -3.18
N ALA A 91 7.48 -3.56 -3.30
CA ALA A 91 7.12 -2.67 -2.19
C ALA A 91 6.22 -3.38 -1.18
N ASN A 92 6.73 -3.60 0.03
CA ASN A 92 5.91 -4.06 1.16
C ASN A 92 5.34 -2.86 1.91
N LEU A 93 4.23 -2.31 1.39
CA LEU A 93 3.59 -1.13 1.98
C LEU A 93 3.10 -1.37 3.41
N GLU A 94 2.64 -2.58 3.73
CA GLU A 94 2.23 -2.94 5.10
C GLU A 94 3.38 -2.77 6.09
N LEU A 95 4.56 -3.33 5.77
CA LEU A 95 5.76 -3.21 6.60
C LEU A 95 6.23 -1.75 6.71
N VAL A 96 6.15 -0.98 5.62
CA VAL A 96 6.50 0.45 5.62
C VAL A 96 5.56 1.22 6.55
N ILE A 97 4.25 1.04 6.44
CA ILE A 97 3.25 1.68 7.31
C ILE A 97 3.52 1.32 8.77
N LYS A 98 3.67 0.03 9.08
CA LYS A 98 3.96 -0.45 10.43
C LYS A 98 5.22 0.22 11.00
N LYS A 99 6.33 0.21 10.26
CA LYS A 99 7.62 0.75 10.71
C LYS A 99 7.57 2.26 10.95
N HIS A 100 6.99 3.02 10.03
CA HIS A 100 6.99 4.48 10.10
C HIS A 100 5.97 5.05 11.10
N HIS A 101 4.91 4.29 11.42
CA HIS A 101 3.86 4.71 12.35
C HIS A 101 3.88 3.93 13.67
N GLN A 102 4.90 3.10 13.94
CA GLN A 102 4.97 2.25 15.14
C GLN A 102 4.66 3.03 16.43
N ARG A 103 5.36 4.15 16.66
CA ARG A 103 5.16 4.99 17.84
C ARG A 103 3.77 5.63 17.90
N LEU A 104 3.11 5.80 16.76
CA LEU A 104 1.76 6.35 16.70
C LEU A 104 0.71 5.27 17.02
N PHE A 105 0.93 4.04 16.55
CA PHE A 105 0.09 2.89 16.94
C PHE A 105 0.16 2.64 18.46
N GLU A 106 1.34 2.75 19.07
CA GLU A 106 1.51 2.70 20.54
C GLU A 106 0.74 3.82 21.27
N ARG A 107 0.43 4.92 20.58
CA ARG A 107 -0.34 6.06 21.10
C ARG A 107 -1.83 6.02 20.70
N GLY A 108 -2.29 4.91 20.12
CA GLY A 108 -3.70 4.71 19.77
C GLY A 108 -4.10 5.10 18.35
N LEU A 109 -3.15 5.29 17.44
CA LEU A 109 -3.45 5.38 16.01
C LEU A 109 -4.08 4.06 15.54
N ASP A 110 -5.06 4.12 14.65
CA ASP A 110 -5.77 2.95 14.12
C ASP A 110 -6.46 3.25 12.78
N GLU A 111 -7.25 2.31 12.27
CA GLU A 111 -7.98 2.43 11.01
C GLU A 111 -9.06 3.51 11.00
N ARG A 112 -9.58 3.92 12.15
CA ARG A 112 -10.57 5.01 12.23
C ARG A 112 -9.92 6.35 11.90
N HIS A 113 -8.67 6.52 12.31
CA HIS A 113 -7.88 7.70 11.94
C HIS A 113 -7.52 7.68 10.44
N TYR A 114 -7.27 6.50 9.88
CA TYR A 114 -7.13 6.34 8.43
C TYR A 114 -8.40 6.77 7.70
N ASP A 115 -9.58 6.36 8.18
CA ASP A 115 -10.87 6.71 7.58
C ASP A 115 -11.11 8.23 7.60
N ILE A 116 -10.69 8.93 8.65
CA ILE A 116 -10.72 10.41 8.69
C ILE A 116 -9.74 11.00 7.65
N VAL A 117 -8.49 10.56 7.67
CA VAL A 117 -7.44 11.11 6.80
C VAL A 117 -7.78 10.90 5.32
N ILE A 118 -8.15 9.69 4.92
CA ILE A 118 -8.40 9.36 3.51
C ILE A 118 -9.85 9.58 3.13
N GLY A 119 -10.80 9.11 3.93
CA GLY A 119 -12.23 9.19 3.61
C GLY A 119 -12.82 10.59 3.71
N GLU A 120 -12.29 11.44 4.60
CA GLU A 120 -12.76 12.83 4.74
C GLU A 120 -11.78 13.83 4.09
N HIS A 121 -10.53 13.87 4.53
CA HIS A 121 -9.62 14.96 4.15
C HIS A 121 -9.07 14.85 2.73
N MET A 122 -8.64 13.66 2.30
CA MET A 122 -8.19 13.46 0.91
C MET A 122 -9.34 13.66 -0.08
N VAL A 123 -10.52 13.09 0.21
CA VAL A 123 -11.74 13.30 -0.59
C VAL A 123 -12.10 14.79 -0.67
N GLY A 124 -12.06 15.48 0.47
CA GLY A 124 -12.30 16.92 0.53
C GLY A 124 -11.33 17.72 -0.33
N ALA A 125 -10.04 17.39 -0.29
CA ALA A 125 -9.02 18.06 -1.09
C ALA A 125 -9.19 17.85 -2.60
N ILE A 126 -9.50 16.62 -3.03
CA ILE A 126 -9.74 16.32 -4.44
C ILE A 126 -10.99 17.04 -4.94
N ARG A 127 -12.09 17.03 -4.17
CA ARG A 127 -13.33 17.71 -4.54
C ARG A 127 -13.19 19.22 -4.58
N ALA A 128 -12.40 19.81 -3.67
CA ALA A 128 -12.12 21.25 -3.67
C ALA A 128 -11.41 21.72 -4.95
N GLN A 129 -10.65 20.83 -5.59
CA GLN A 129 -10.01 21.07 -6.90
C GLN A 129 -10.93 20.78 -8.10
N GLY A 130 -12.20 20.43 -7.87
CA GLY A 130 -13.21 20.26 -8.91
C GLY A 130 -13.17 18.90 -9.64
N PHE A 131 -12.42 17.92 -9.14
CA PHE A 131 -12.41 16.57 -9.70
C PHE A 131 -13.72 15.82 -9.42
N SER A 132 -14.10 14.95 -10.36
CA SER A 132 -15.35 14.17 -10.30
C SER A 132 -15.31 13.06 -9.26
N ASP A 133 -16.49 12.58 -8.87
CA ASP A 133 -16.62 11.42 -7.96
C ASP A 133 -15.99 10.13 -8.54
N ALA A 134 -15.86 10.02 -9.86
CA ALA A 134 -15.15 8.91 -10.50
C ALA A 134 -13.65 8.93 -10.14
N ILE A 135 -13.00 10.10 -10.16
CA ILE A 135 -11.60 10.27 -9.74
C ILE A 135 -11.45 9.99 -8.24
N VAL A 136 -12.39 10.49 -7.43
CA VAL A 136 -12.42 10.22 -5.99
C VAL A 136 -12.50 8.72 -5.70
N SER A 137 -13.42 8.01 -6.36
CA SER A 137 -13.62 6.57 -6.20
C SER A 137 -12.34 5.78 -6.52
N GLU A 138 -11.65 6.16 -7.59
CA GLU A 138 -10.41 5.51 -7.98
C GLU A 138 -9.26 5.78 -7.01
N VAL A 139 -9.10 7.01 -6.52
CA VAL A 139 -8.14 7.32 -5.45
C VAL A 139 -8.41 6.46 -4.22
N LEU A 140 -9.66 6.38 -3.79
CA LEU A 140 -10.06 5.57 -2.64
C LEU A 140 -9.76 4.08 -2.88
N CYS A 141 -10.01 3.57 -4.09
CA CYS A 141 -9.71 2.19 -4.47
C CYS A 141 -8.20 1.89 -4.37
N ILE A 142 -7.35 2.78 -4.91
CA ILE A 142 -5.89 2.63 -4.86
C ILE A 142 -5.38 2.63 -3.42
N LEU A 143 -5.94 3.47 -2.56
CA LEU A 143 -5.50 3.61 -1.18
C LEU A 143 -6.13 2.58 -0.24
N ALA A 144 -7.28 1.99 -0.57
CA ALA A 144 -8.04 1.06 0.28
C ALA A 144 -7.19 -0.05 0.94
N PRO A 145 -6.22 -0.69 0.26
CA PRO A 145 -5.38 -1.72 0.89
C PRO A 145 -4.59 -1.23 2.11
N LEU A 146 -4.26 0.06 2.18
CA LEU A 146 -3.52 0.65 3.30
C LEU A 146 -4.32 0.60 4.60
N ARG A 147 -5.66 0.70 4.53
CA ARG A 147 -6.52 0.64 5.71
C ARG A 147 -6.29 -0.63 6.52
N LYS A 148 -6.15 -1.78 5.85
CA LYS A 148 -5.87 -3.08 6.50
C LYS A 148 -4.52 -3.09 7.21
N ALA A 149 -3.52 -2.38 6.68
CA ALA A 149 -2.22 -2.26 7.34
C ALA A 149 -2.33 -1.46 8.64
N PHE A 150 -3.16 -0.41 8.69
CA PHE A 150 -3.43 0.35 9.91
C PHE A 150 -4.18 -0.50 10.95
N GLU A 151 -5.23 -1.21 10.53
CA GLU A 151 -6.00 -2.11 11.40
C GLU A 151 -5.10 -3.19 12.03
N LYS A 152 -4.31 -3.88 11.20
CA LYS A 152 -3.39 -4.93 11.66
C LYS A 152 -2.32 -4.38 12.60
N ALA A 153 -1.67 -3.26 12.25
CA ALA A 153 -0.61 -2.70 13.06
C ALA A 153 -1.13 -2.15 14.41
N ALA A 154 -2.32 -1.56 14.43
CA ALA A 154 -2.99 -1.15 15.66
C ALA A 154 -3.33 -2.35 16.54
N TRP A 155 -3.88 -3.42 15.96
CA TRP A 155 -4.12 -4.66 16.68
C TRP A 155 -2.84 -5.21 17.33
N GLU A 156 -1.75 -5.30 16.56
CA GLU A 156 -0.46 -5.78 17.05
C GLU A 156 0.11 -4.91 18.18
N ALA A 157 0.01 -3.58 18.07
CA ALA A 157 0.47 -2.65 19.11
C ALA A 157 -0.31 -2.79 20.43
N THR A 158 -1.60 -3.13 20.37
CA THR A 158 -2.41 -3.37 21.57
C THR A 158 -2.23 -4.77 22.17
N TRP A 159 -1.88 -5.77 21.36
CA TRP A 159 -1.68 -7.15 21.79
C TRP A 159 -0.33 -7.36 22.50
N ASP A 160 0.73 -6.68 22.05
CA ASP A 160 2.07 -6.77 22.65
C ASP A 160 2.08 -6.40 24.16
N TYR A 161 1.13 -5.57 24.61
CA TYR A 161 0.95 -5.22 26.02
C TYR A 161 0.19 -6.27 26.87
N ARG A 162 -0.46 -7.26 26.27
CA ARG A 162 -1.37 -8.20 26.95
C ARG A 162 -0.76 -9.58 27.22
N VAL A 163 0.46 -9.83 26.76
CA VAL A 163 1.21 -11.04 27.06
C VAL A 163 2.30 -10.71 28.09
N PRO A 164 2.23 -11.21 29.33
CA PRO A 164 3.36 -11.10 30.24
C PRO A 164 4.53 -11.82 29.58
N THR A 165 5.61 -11.11 29.25
CA THR A 165 6.85 -11.75 28.84
C THR A 165 7.26 -12.70 29.96
N SER A 166 7.43 -13.99 29.67
CA SER A 166 7.67 -15.07 30.64
C SER A 166 9.02 -14.99 31.38
N SER A 167 9.65 -13.83 31.44
CA SER A 167 10.94 -13.61 32.10
C SER A 167 10.86 -13.47 33.63
N HIS A 168 9.68 -13.57 34.27
CA HIS A 168 9.55 -13.43 35.74
C HIS A 168 8.58 -14.41 36.43
N MET A 169 8.36 -15.62 35.89
CA MET A 169 7.69 -16.70 36.64
C MET A 169 8.66 -17.84 36.96
N LYS A 170 9.54 -17.63 37.94
CA LYS A 170 10.01 -18.74 38.77
C LYS A 170 8.96 -19.00 39.85
N GLY A 171 8.21 -20.08 39.66
CA GLY A 171 7.43 -20.71 40.72
C GLY A 171 5.96 -20.30 40.76
N GLN A 172 5.15 -20.95 39.94
CA GLN A 172 3.84 -21.44 40.37
C GLN A 172 3.38 -22.54 39.42
N THR A 173 3.13 -23.70 40.01
CA THR A 173 2.77 -24.97 39.38
C THR A 173 1.45 -24.82 38.64
N ILE A 174 1.47 -25.08 37.33
CA ILE A 174 0.26 -25.09 36.50
C ILE A 174 -0.44 -26.42 36.72
N ALA A 175 -1.55 -26.40 37.45
CA ALA A 175 -2.48 -27.52 37.52
C ALA A 175 -3.31 -27.57 36.24
N THR A 176 -3.17 -28.68 35.53
CA THR A 176 -3.94 -29.14 34.38
C THR A 176 -5.44 -28.92 34.56
N LEU A 177 -6.10 -28.26 33.60
CA LEU A 177 -7.51 -28.51 33.32
C LEU A 177 -7.71 -28.68 31.82
N CYS A 178 -8.12 -29.91 31.50
CA CYS A 178 -8.36 -30.44 30.18
C CYS A 178 -9.55 -29.77 29.49
N PHE A 179 -9.46 -29.69 28.17
CA PHE A 179 -10.59 -29.67 27.26
C PHE A 179 -11.51 -30.88 27.54
N SER A 180 -12.82 -30.64 27.62
CA SER A 180 -13.84 -31.65 27.34
C SER A 180 -15.13 -30.97 26.87
N ASP A 181 -15.67 -31.58 25.82
CA ASP A 181 -16.81 -31.23 24.99
C ASP A 181 -18.10 -30.85 25.73
N LYS A 182 -18.89 -29.99 25.08
CA LYS A 182 -20.35 -30.17 24.87
C LYS A 182 -20.80 -29.56 23.55
#